data_AF-A0A530QLE5-F1
#
_entry.id   AF-A0A530QLE5-F1
#
_cell.length_a   1.000
_cell.length_b   1.000
_cell.length_c   1.000
_cell.angle_alpha   90.00
_cell.angle_beta   90.00
_cell.angle_gamma   90.00
#
_symmetry.space_group_name_H-M   'P 1'
#
loop_
_entity.id
_entity.type
_entity.pdbx_description
1 polymer ?
#
loop_
_entity_poly.entity_id
_entity_poly.type
_entity_poly.pdbx_seq_one_letter_code
_entity_poly.pdbx_strand_id
1 'polypeptide(L)'
;SVDGGGPSMSHETNLNRLSDIATRGLDEQVALVDGRTATMRDDEYMLLRVIDGSAQGVPQHAGPALRALVDEAAHLPAGTTDFQVTYAGPTETRDNEPVVHDCHFDPADIIIGGSAQRDCLEQLLGRAHRRVIIHSTFLDAARFSQLKPLIQAACARGVNFDLLWGAEKDEET
;
A
#
# COMPACT_ATOMS: atom_id res chain seq x y z
N SER A 1 -12.60 -33.93 0.50
CA SER A 1 -11.79 -33.80 -0.72
C SER A 1 -12.44 -32.72 -1.57
N VAL A 2 -11.76 -31.60 -1.78
CA VAL A 2 -12.18 -30.57 -2.73
C VAL A 2 -11.05 -30.49 -3.75
N ASP A 3 -11.32 -30.94 -4.96
CA ASP A 3 -10.40 -30.93 -6.10
C ASP A 3 -10.67 -29.70 -6.99
N GLY A 4 -9.61 -28.99 -7.36
CA GLY A 4 -9.53 -28.18 -8.58
C GLY A 4 -9.81 -26.68 -8.44
N GLY A 5 -8.78 -25.85 -8.65
CA GLY A 5 -8.98 -24.57 -9.37
C GLY A 5 -8.28 -23.31 -8.85
N GLY A 6 -7.59 -23.33 -7.71
CA GLY A 6 -6.67 -22.25 -7.34
C GLY A 6 -5.26 -22.54 -7.87
N PRO A 7 -4.44 -21.53 -8.24
CA PRO A 7 -3.02 -21.77 -8.47
C PRO A 7 -2.47 -22.52 -7.25
N SER A 8 -1.76 -23.62 -7.48
CA SER A 8 -1.30 -24.59 -6.47
C SER A 8 -0.13 -24.06 -5.62
N MET A 9 -0.11 -22.75 -5.35
CA MET A 9 0.93 -22.13 -4.55
C MET A 9 0.39 -21.89 -3.15
N SER A 10 1.13 -22.38 -2.16
CA SER A 10 0.85 -22.03 -0.78
C SER A 10 1.02 -20.53 -0.59
N HIS A 11 0.39 -19.98 0.44
CA HIS A 11 0.56 -18.58 0.81
C HIS A 11 2.03 -18.18 0.94
N GLU A 12 2.85 -19.10 1.48
CA GLU A 12 4.30 -18.98 1.60
C GLU A 12 4.99 -18.93 0.23
N THR A 13 4.62 -19.79 -0.72
CA THR A 13 5.19 -19.74 -2.09
C THR A 13 4.84 -18.44 -2.81
N ASN A 14 3.62 -17.93 -2.62
CA ASN A 14 3.21 -16.65 -3.21
C ASN A 14 3.93 -15.46 -2.58
N LEU A 15 4.13 -15.48 -1.26
CA LEU A 15 4.87 -14.45 -0.54
C LEU A 15 6.33 -14.44 -0.97
N ASN A 16 6.98 -15.60 -1.07
CA ASN A 16 8.37 -15.69 -1.53
C ASN A 16 8.54 -15.17 -2.96
N ARG A 17 7.59 -15.47 -3.86
CA ARG A 17 7.61 -14.93 -5.22
C ARG A 17 7.46 -13.40 -5.24
N LEU A 18 6.55 -12.86 -4.42
CA LEU A 18 6.37 -11.40 -4.31
C LEU A 18 7.60 -10.74 -3.68
N SER A 19 8.23 -11.40 -2.70
CA SER A 19 9.52 -10.99 -2.14
C SER A 19 10.58 -10.91 -3.22
N ASP A 20 10.78 -11.96 -4.02
CA ASP A 20 11.78 -11.97 -5.10
C ASP A 20 11.56 -10.85 -6.13
N ILE A 21 10.30 -10.54 -6.46
CA ILE A 21 9.93 -9.46 -7.39
C ILE A 21 10.18 -8.07 -6.78
N ALA A 22 9.84 -7.89 -5.51
CA ALA A 22 9.93 -6.61 -4.83
C ALA A 22 11.36 -6.23 -4.46
N THR A 23 12.16 -7.20 -4.01
CA THR A 23 13.50 -6.95 -3.46
C THR A 23 14.56 -6.85 -4.55
N ARG A 24 14.33 -7.42 -5.74
CA ARG A 24 15.25 -7.38 -6.90
C ARG A 24 16.73 -7.65 -6.56
N GLY A 25 17.01 -8.45 -5.53
CA GLY A 25 18.36 -8.77 -5.07
C GLY A 25 18.97 -7.82 -4.03
N LEU A 26 18.20 -6.93 -3.43
CA LEU A 26 18.57 -6.13 -2.25
C LEU A 26 18.31 -6.91 -0.96
N ASP A 27 18.98 -6.54 0.14
CA ASP A 27 18.87 -7.11 1.49
C ASP A 27 17.55 -6.70 2.21
N GLU A 28 16.46 -6.68 1.45
CA GLU A 28 15.12 -6.32 1.90
C GLU A 28 14.26 -7.57 2.08
N GLN A 29 13.32 -7.55 3.03
CA GLN A 29 12.39 -8.65 3.28
C GLN A 29 10.95 -8.14 3.30
N VAL A 30 10.07 -8.76 2.53
CA VAL A 30 8.63 -8.45 2.54
C VAL A 30 8.03 -9.05 3.82
N ALA A 31 7.70 -8.19 4.77
CA ALA A 31 7.10 -8.59 6.04
C ALA A 31 5.58 -8.89 5.92
N LEU A 32 4.89 -8.17 5.02
CA LEU A 32 3.45 -8.32 4.77
C LEU A 32 3.10 -7.76 3.40
N VAL A 33 2.11 -8.37 2.73
CA VAL A 33 1.43 -7.79 1.56
C VAL A 33 -0.01 -7.50 1.97
N ASP A 34 -0.38 -6.22 2.09
CA ASP A 34 -1.76 -5.83 2.35
C ASP A 34 -2.48 -5.51 1.03
N GLY A 35 -3.33 -6.42 0.58
CA GLY A 35 -4.14 -6.23 -0.62
C GLY A 35 -5.22 -5.15 -0.49
N ARG A 36 -5.45 -4.61 0.71
CA ARG A 36 -6.44 -3.56 0.96
C ARG A 36 -5.99 -2.18 0.49
N THR A 37 -4.71 -1.99 0.20
CA THR A 37 -4.15 -0.76 -0.38
C THR A 37 -3.88 -0.88 -1.87
N ALA A 38 -4.39 -1.94 -2.52
CA ALA A 38 -4.32 -2.06 -3.97
C ALA A 38 -5.24 -1.00 -4.59
N THR A 39 -4.68 0.16 -4.89
CA THR A 39 -5.38 1.17 -5.67
C THR A 39 -5.45 0.71 -7.12
N MET A 40 -6.66 0.57 -7.64
CA MET A 40 -6.87 0.49 -9.09
C MET A 40 -6.36 1.82 -9.67
N ARG A 41 -5.35 1.76 -10.53
CA ARG A 41 -4.87 2.92 -11.27
C ARG A 41 -5.76 3.12 -12.49
N ASP A 42 -6.42 4.28 -12.57
CA ASP A 42 -7.33 4.64 -13.69
C ASP A 42 -6.60 4.92 -15.02
N ASP A 43 -5.27 4.84 -15.04
CA ASP A 43 -4.41 5.07 -16.20
C ASP A 43 -3.82 3.77 -16.80
N GLU A 44 -4.22 2.60 -16.33
CA GLU A 44 -3.80 1.32 -16.90
C GLU A 44 -4.79 0.82 -17.95
N TYR A 45 -4.35 0.81 -19.22
CA TYR A 45 -5.16 0.35 -20.36
C TYR A 45 -4.51 -0.85 -21.03
N MET A 46 -5.33 -1.82 -21.45
CA MET A 46 -4.91 -2.90 -22.34
C MET A 46 -5.52 -2.69 -23.73
N LEU A 47 -4.67 -2.57 -24.75
CA LEU A 47 -5.10 -2.49 -26.14
C LEU A 47 -5.15 -3.89 -26.76
N LEU A 48 -6.33 -4.27 -27.25
CA LEU A 48 -6.54 -5.53 -27.97
C LEU A 48 -6.95 -5.24 -29.41
N ARG A 49 -6.46 -6.05 -30.35
CA ARG A 49 -6.83 -5.94 -31.76
C ARG A 49 -7.92 -6.96 -32.09
N VAL A 50 -9.03 -6.52 -32.67
CA VAL A 50 -10.09 -7.42 -33.15
C VAL A 50 -9.90 -7.69 -34.64
N ILE A 51 -9.85 -8.97 -35.01
CA ILE A 51 -9.78 -9.44 -36.40
C ILE A 51 -10.91 -10.45 -36.59
N ASP A 52 -11.77 -10.22 -37.58
CA ASP A 52 -12.92 -11.09 -37.90
C ASP A 52 -13.81 -11.41 -36.68
N GLY A 53 -14.03 -10.43 -35.80
CA GLY A 53 -14.84 -10.57 -34.58
C GLY A 53 -14.13 -11.26 -33.41
N SER A 54 -12.84 -11.62 -33.55
CA SER A 54 -12.05 -12.25 -32.49
C SER A 54 -10.94 -11.33 -31.98
N ALA A 55 -10.89 -11.12 -30.67
CA ALA A 55 -9.84 -10.33 -30.01
C ALA A 55 -8.51 -11.10 -29.94
N GLN A 56 -7.44 -10.45 -30.37
CA GLN A 56 -6.07 -10.96 -30.35
C GLN A 56 -5.30 -10.37 -29.18
N GLY A 57 -4.42 -11.17 -28.58
CA GLY A 57 -3.53 -10.72 -27.51
C GLY A 57 -4.13 -10.77 -26.10
N VAL A 58 -5.30 -11.41 -25.93
CA VAL A 58 -5.85 -11.68 -24.60
C VAL A 58 -4.88 -12.60 -23.83
N PRO A 59 -4.46 -12.24 -22.60
CA PRO A 59 -3.53 -13.06 -21.83
C PRO A 59 -4.01 -14.51 -21.69
N GLN A 60 -3.12 -15.49 -21.88
CA GLN A 60 -3.47 -16.91 -21.80
C GLN A 60 -3.97 -17.33 -20.41
N HIS A 61 -3.65 -16.55 -19.37
CA HIS A 61 -4.11 -16.76 -18.00
C HIS A 61 -5.32 -15.90 -17.62
N ALA A 62 -5.89 -15.14 -18.57
CA ALA A 62 -7.11 -14.39 -18.34
C ALA A 62 -8.24 -15.35 -17.93
N GLY A 63 -8.94 -15.01 -16.84
CA GLY A 63 -10.08 -15.77 -16.35
C GLY A 63 -11.25 -15.76 -17.35
N PRO A 64 -12.19 -16.70 -17.22
CA PRO A 64 -13.30 -16.87 -18.17
C PRO A 64 -14.20 -15.63 -18.26
N ALA A 65 -14.39 -14.90 -17.16
CA ALA A 65 -15.20 -13.67 -17.13
C ALA A 65 -14.61 -12.56 -18.01
N LEU A 66 -13.30 -12.32 -17.92
CA LEU A 66 -12.63 -11.31 -18.74
C LEU A 66 -12.67 -11.70 -20.23
N ARG A 67 -12.46 -12.98 -20.55
CA ARG A 67 -12.54 -13.45 -21.93
C ARG A 67 -13.94 -13.25 -22.53
N ALA A 68 -14.98 -13.58 -21.78
CA ALA A 68 -16.36 -13.40 -22.22
C ALA A 68 -16.69 -11.93 -22.50
N LEU A 69 -16.26 -11.00 -21.63
CA LEU A 69 -16.45 -9.56 -21.83
C LEU A 69 -15.69 -9.04 -23.06
N VAL A 70 -14.46 -9.49 -23.25
CA VAL A 70 -13.66 -9.12 -24.42
C VAL A 70 -14.29 -9.66 -25.71
N ASP A 71 -14.77 -10.91 -25.71
CA ASP A 71 -15.47 -11.49 -26.84
C ASP A 71 -16.77 -10.74 -27.14
N GLU A 72 -17.57 -10.42 -26.12
CA GLU A 72 -18.79 -9.63 -26.28
C GLU A 72 -18.48 -8.25 -26.89
N ALA A 73 -17.48 -7.55 -26.36
CA ALA A 73 -17.05 -6.24 -26.87
C ALA A 73 -16.53 -6.32 -28.31
N ALA A 74 -15.85 -7.41 -28.69
CA ALA A 74 -15.31 -7.61 -30.04
C ALA A 74 -16.40 -7.76 -31.11
N HIS A 75 -17.63 -8.11 -30.73
CA HIS A 75 -18.78 -8.26 -31.63
C HIS A 75 -19.63 -6.97 -31.75
N LEU A 76 -19.27 -5.90 -31.03
CA LEU A 76 -19.99 -4.64 -31.11
C LEU A 76 -19.70 -3.89 -32.43
N PRO A 77 -20.63 -3.04 -32.89
CA PRO A 77 -20.41 -2.22 -34.08
C PRO A 77 -19.17 -1.33 -33.97
N ALA A 78 -18.44 -1.18 -35.09
CA ALA A 78 -17.30 -0.28 -35.16
C ALA A 78 -17.70 1.15 -34.79
N GLY A 79 -16.89 1.80 -33.94
CA GLY A 79 -17.17 3.16 -33.44
C GLY A 79 -17.97 3.20 -32.14
N THR A 80 -18.32 2.04 -31.55
CA THR A 80 -18.88 1.99 -30.20
C THR A 80 -17.82 2.46 -29.20
N THR A 81 -18.13 3.51 -28.44
CA THR A 81 -17.25 4.11 -27.42
C THR A 81 -17.60 3.71 -26.00
N ASP A 82 -18.80 3.16 -25.81
CA ASP A 82 -19.37 2.87 -24.50
C ASP A 82 -19.73 1.39 -24.39
N PHE A 83 -19.21 0.72 -23.36
CA PHE A 83 -19.51 -0.67 -23.05
C PHE A 83 -19.72 -0.81 -21.54
N GLN A 84 -20.89 -1.30 -21.12
CA GLN A 84 -21.23 -1.43 -19.72
C GLN A 84 -20.68 -2.74 -19.17
N VAL A 85 -19.79 -2.65 -18.18
CA VAL A 85 -19.27 -3.81 -17.46
C VAL A 85 -19.77 -3.79 -16.03
N THR A 86 -20.37 -4.89 -15.58
CA THR A 86 -20.74 -5.03 -14.16
C THR A 86 -19.49 -5.40 -13.38
N TYR A 87 -19.02 -4.51 -12.52
CA TYR A 87 -17.89 -4.79 -11.63
C TYR A 87 -18.24 -5.93 -10.67
N ALA A 88 -17.47 -7.02 -10.73
CA ALA A 88 -17.64 -8.21 -9.89
C ALA A 88 -16.57 -8.33 -8.79
N GLY A 89 -15.73 -7.30 -8.62
CA GLY A 89 -14.72 -7.27 -7.56
C GLY A 89 -15.33 -6.87 -6.20
N PRO A 90 -14.53 -6.93 -5.12
CA PRO A 90 -14.94 -6.43 -3.82
C PRO A 90 -15.33 -4.95 -3.96
N THR A 91 -16.57 -4.60 -3.56
CA THR A 91 -16.93 -3.19 -3.43
C THR A 91 -15.99 -2.59 -2.40
N GLU A 92 -15.20 -1.59 -2.77
CA GLU A 92 -14.51 -0.77 -1.79
C GLU A 92 -15.59 -0.23 -0.84
N THR A 93 -15.62 -0.77 0.38
CA THR A 93 -16.35 -0.13 1.46
C THR A 93 -15.69 1.21 1.60
N ARG A 94 -16.37 2.27 1.12
CA ARG A 94 -15.94 3.66 1.31
C ARG A 94 -15.40 3.76 2.71
N ASP A 95 -14.12 4.13 2.83
CA ASP A 95 -13.53 4.45 4.12
C ASP A 95 -14.51 5.33 4.88
N ASN A 96 -14.76 5.01 6.15
CA ASN A 96 -15.62 5.82 6.99
C ASN A 96 -15.18 7.28 6.84
N GLU A 97 -16.15 8.17 6.59
CA GLU A 97 -15.87 9.60 6.46
C GLU A 97 -15.04 10.06 7.67
N PRO A 98 -13.93 10.79 7.46
CA PRO A 98 -13.07 11.21 8.56
C PRO A 98 -13.88 11.92 9.63
N VAL A 99 -13.73 11.51 10.89
CA VAL A 99 -14.34 12.21 12.01
C VAL A 99 -13.64 13.56 12.17
N VAL A 100 -14.39 14.65 12.01
CA VAL A 100 -13.88 16.00 12.23
C VAL A 100 -13.74 16.23 13.74
N HIS A 101 -12.57 16.71 14.15
CA HIS A 101 -12.29 17.09 15.53
C HIS A 101 -11.89 18.56 15.56
N ASP A 102 -12.53 19.33 16.44
CA ASP A 102 -12.09 20.69 16.73
C ASP A 102 -10.70 20.64 17.38
N CYS A 103 -9.74 21.31 16.76
CA CYS A 103 -8.39 21.46 17.27
C CYS A 103 -8.18 22.91 17.71
N HIS A 104 -7.77 23.10 18.97
CA HIS A 104 -7.31 24.40 19.44
C HIS A 104 -5.81 24.50 19.19
N PHE A 105 -5.37 25.64 18.67
CA PHE A 105 -3.96 25.92 18.41
C PHE A 105 -3.59 27.26 19.02
N ASP A 106 -2.55 27.26 19.84
CA ASP A 106 -2.01 28.45 20.50
C ASP A 106 -0.50 28.61 20.27
N PRO A 107 0.09 29.79 20.53
CA PRO A 107 1.52 30.02 20.28
C PRO A 107 2.47 29.08 21.04
N ALA A 108 2.05 28.49 22.17
CA ALA A 108 2.85 27.52 22.92
C ALA A 108 2.90 26.14 22.26
N ASP A 109 2.02 25.86 21.30
CA ASP A 109 2.08 24.66 20.45
C ASP A 109 3.21 24.75 19.40
N ILE A 110 3.79 25.93 19.19
CA ILE A 110 4.90 26.14 18.25
C ILE A 110 6.22 25.76 18.93
N ILE A 111 6.84 24.70 18.42
CA ILE A 111 8.13 24.23 18.91
C ILE A 111 9.25 24.71 17.99
N ILE A 112 10.12 25.58 18.51
CA ILE A 112 11.20 26.20 17.73
C ILE A 112 12.56 25.66 18.20
N GLY A 113 13.31 25.08 17.27
CA GLY A 113 14.68 24.61 17.47
C GLY A 113 14.80 23.13 17.86
N GLY A 114 15.93 22.53 17.52
CA GLY A 114 16.16 21.09 17.65
C GLY A 114 16.10 20.57 19.10
N SER A 115 16.60 21.35 20.06
CA SER A 115 16.52 20.95 21.48
C SER A 115 15.08 20.94 21.99
N ALA A 116 14.29 21.96 21.67
CA ALA A 116 12.88 22.02 22.05
C ALA A 116 12.05 20.90 21.37
N GLN A 117 12.35 20.60 20.10
CA GLN A 117 11.74 19.46 19.39
C GLN A 117 12.08 18.13 20.05
N ARG A 118 13.34 17.95 20.45
CA ARG A 118 13.77 16.75 21.18
C ARG A 118 13.02 16.62 22.50
N ASP A 119 13.01 17.66 23.33
CA ASP A 119 12.34 17.63 24.64
C ASP A 119 10.84 17.32 24.49
N CYS A 120 10.18 17.93 23.50
CA CYS A 120 8.79 17.64 23.19
C CYS A 120 8.59 16.17 22.76
N LEU A 121 9.42 15.66 21.85
CA LEU A 121 9.35 14.28 21.41
C LEU A 121 9.53 13.30 22.58
N GLU A 122 10.51 13.52 23.45
CA GLU A 122 10.75 12.68 24.62
C GLU A 122 9.52 12.67 25.57
N GLN A 123 8.89 13.83 25.78
CA GLN A 123 7.66 13.93 26.57
C GLN A 123 6.47 13.22 25.90
N LEU A 124 6.31 13.34 24.59
CA LEU A 124 5.26 12.64 23.84
C LEU A 124 5.42 11.12 23.94
N LEU A 125 6.64 10.61 23.80
CA LEU A 125 6.96 9.19 23.97
C LEU A 125 6.71 8.71 25.42
N GLY A 126 7.03 9.54 26.41
CA GLY A 126 6.77 9.26 27.83
C GLY A 126 5.29 9.18 28.17
N ARG A 127 4.44 9.97 27.50
CA ARG A 127 3.01 10.09 27.78
C ARG A 127 2.12 9.26 26.84
N ALA A 128 2.68 8.69 25.78
CA ALA A 128 1.92 7.86 24.85
C ALA A 128 1.27 6.67 25.57
N HIS A 129 -0.02 6.46 25.30
CA HIS A 129 -0.85 5.43 25.93
C HIS A 129 -1.15 4.22 25.05
N ARG A 130 -1.12 4.38 23.71
CA ARG A 130 -1.58 3.32 22.79
C ARG A 130 -0.74 3.17 21.54
N ARG A 131 -0.51 4.26 20.82
CA ARG A 131 0.13 4.23 19.51
C ARG A 131 0.95 5.49 19.28
N VAL A 132 2.13 5.34 18.70
CA VAL A 132 2.96 6.43 18.20
C VAL A 132 3.25 6.14 16.73
N ILE A 133 2.90 7.09 15.87
CA ILE A 133 3.17 7.03 14.43
C ILE A 133 4.21 8.10 14.14
N ILE A 134 5.37 7.68 13.61
CA ILE A 134 6.45 8.58 13.20
C ILE A 134 6.53 8.49 11.68
N HIS A 135 6.33 9.62 11.01
CA HIS A 135 6.58 9.76 9.59
C HIS A 135 7.73 10.76 9.40
N SER A 136 8.83 10.31 8.83
CA SER A 136 10.00 11.16 8.60
C SER A 136 10.67 10.82 7.28
N THR A 137 11.03 11.84 6.50
CA THR A 137 11.80 11.67 5.27
C THR A 137 13.23 11.21 5.57
N PHE A 138 13.83 11.73 6.64
CA PHE A 138 15.21 11.44 7.01
C PHE A 138 15.31 10.89 8.43
N LEU A 139 16.17 9.90 8.63
CA LEU A 139 16.49 9.34 9.93
C LEU A 139 18.00 9.20 10.06
N ASP A 140 18.52 9.81 11.12
CA ASP A 140 19.91 9.64 11.52
C ASP A 140 20.02 8.48 12.51
N ALA A 141 20.83 7.47 12.18
CA ALA A 141 20.95 6.24 12.96
C ALA A 141 21.50 6.49 14.38
N ALA A 142 22.45 7.42 14.53
CA ALA A 142 23.07 7.72 15.81
C ALA A 142 22.07 8.42 16.76
N ARG A 143 21.30 9.37 16.24
CA ARG A 143 20.23 10.06 17.00
C ARG A 143 19.07 9.12 17.30
N PHE A 144 18.67 8.27 16.35
CA PHE A 144 17.62 7.28 16.59
C PHE A 144 18.02 6.30 17.71
N SER A 145 19.29 5.89 17.74
CA SER A 145 19.81 5.04 18.81
C SER A 145 19.69 5.66 20.21
N GLN A 146 19.72 7.00 20.31
CA GLN A 146 19.51 7.71 21.58
C GLN A 146 18.05 7.67 22.04
N LEU A 147 17.08 7.53 21.11
CA LEU A 147 15.65 7.40 21.43
C LEU A 147 15.26 5.98 21.83
N LYS A 148 16.09 4.98 21.52
CA LYS A 148 15.82 3.56 21.77
C LYS A 148 15.35 3.26 23.21
N PRO A 149 15.98 3.80 24.29
CA PRO A 149 15.51 3.51 25.66
C PRO A 149 14.08 4.01 25.91
N LEU A 150 13.72 5.18 25.36
CA LEU A 150 12.39 5.77 25.51
C LEU A 150 11.33 4.99 24.73
N ILE A 151 11.67 4.58 23.50
CA ILE A 151 10.81 3.73 22.68
C ILE A 151 10.58 2.38 23.37
N GLN A 152 11.64 1.74 23.87
CA GLN A 152 11.53 0.48 24.62
C GLN A 152 10.67 0.63 25.88
N ALA A 153 10.85 1.72 26.63
CA ALA A 153 10.02 2.01 27.80
C ALA A 153 8.54 2.23 27.43
N ALA A 154 8.25 2.84 26.28
CA ALA A 154 6.88 2.99 25.78
C ALA A 154 6.28 1.65 25.33
N CYS A 155 7.04 0.84 24.59
CA CYS A 155 6.62 -0.51 24.20
C CYS A 155 6.34 -1.40 25.43
N ALA A 156 7.14 -1.30 26.49
CA ALA A 156 6.91 -2.02 27.74
C ALA A 156 5.58 -1.64 28.43
N ARG A 157 5.04 -0.44 28.16
CA ARG A 157 3.70 0.00 28.60
C ARG A 157 2.59 -0.44 27.64
N GLY A 158 2.89 -1.14 26.55
CA GLY A 158 1.93 -1.59 25.54
C GLY A 158 1.69 -0.59 24.40
N VAL A 159 2.56 0.40 24.22
CA VAL A 159 2.47 1.36 23.11
C VAL A 159 2.99 0.71 21.83
N ASN A 160 2.19 0.75 20.75
CA ASN A 160 2.61 0.31 19.42
C ASN A 160 3.32 1.45 18.66
N PHE A 161 4.36 1.11 17.89
CA PHE A 161 5.10 2.06 17.07
C PHE A 161 4.99 1.71 15.59
N ASP A 162 4.65 2.71 14.79
CA ASP A 162 4.70 2.64 13.33
C ASP A 162 5.68 3.69 12.85
N LEU A 163 6.73 3.25 12.16
CA LEU A 163 7.78 4.11 11.65
C LEU A 163 7.74 4.05 10.12
N LEU A 164 7.30 5.15 9.53
CA LEU A 164 7.27 5.36 8.09
C LEU A 164 8.48 6.22 7.72
N TRP A 165 9.40 5.64 6.97
CA TRP A 165 10.58 6.33 6.48
C TRP A 165 10.78 6.08 4.99
N GLY A 166 11.50 6.99 4.33
CA GLY A 166 11.86 6.83 2.92
C GLY A 166 12.15 8.17 2.28
N ALA A 167 13.30 8.23 1.61
CA ALA A 167 13.59 9.22 0.58
C ALA A 167 13.76 8.45 -0.72
N GLU A 168 13.22 8.93 -1.84
CA GLU A 168 13.68 8.47 -3.14
C GLU A 168 15.19 8.75 -3.20
N LYS A 169 15.99 7.70 -3.42
CA LYS A 169 17.39 7.91 -3.81
C LYS A 169 17.35 8.52 -5.20
N ASP A 170 17.66 9.80 -5.30
CA ASP A 170 18.06 10.36 -6.58
C ASP A 170 19.39 9.69 -6.96
N GLU A 171 19.54 9.22 -8.20
CA GLU A 171 20.72 8.44 -8.65
C GLU A 171 22.05 9.22 -8.56
N GLU A 172 22.01 10.49 -8.13
CA GLU A 172 23.17 11.37 -7.91
C GLU A 172 23.60 11.52 -6.43
N THR A 173 23.03 10.77 -5.47
CA THR A 173 23.50 10.79 -4.06
C THR A 173 23.75 9.41 -3.44
#